data_AF-A0A969FGB4-F1
#
_entry.id   AF-A0A969FGB4-F1
#
_cell.length_a   1.000
_cell.length_b   1.000
_cell.length_c   1.000
_cell.angle_alpha   90.00
_cell.angle_beta   90.00
_cell.angle_gamma   90.00
#
_symmetry.space_group_name_H-M   'P 1'
#
loop_
_entity.id
_entity.type
_entity.pdbx_description
1 polymer ?
#
loop_
_entity_poly.entity_id
_entity_poly.type
_entity_poly.pdbx_seq_one_letter_code
_entity_poly.pdbx_strand_id
1 'polypeptide(L)'
;DQLFAEAGQFVPFQIGDVVLSGSHPCQRCVVPTQDSVRGDRYPNFQKTFVIKRQETLPEWTVRQRFNHFYRLTVNTKVTASEAGKTIQVGDKIKLLSPS
;
A
#
# COMPACT_ATOMS: atom_id res chain seq x y z
N ASP A 1 8.68 -2.11 -2.92
CA ASP A 1 8.55 -1.86 -1.48
C ASP A 1 8.34 -3.17 -0.70
N GLN A 2 7.75 -4.22 -1.29
CA GLN A 2 7.64 -5.57 -0.71
C GLN A 2 6.97 -5.60 0.69
N LEU A 3 6.03 -4.68 0.94
CA LEU A 3 5.44 -4.42 2.26
C LEU A 3 4.20 -5.28 2.59
N PHE A 4 3.92 -6.33 1.83
CA PHE A 4 2.85 -7.27 2.17
C PHE A 4 3.22 -8.67 1.70
N ALA A 5 2.70 -9.67 2.41
CA ALA A 5 2.94 -11.08 2.12
C ALA A 5 1.60 -11.82 1.95
N GLU A 6 1.55 -13.11 2.27
CA GLU A 6 0.34 -13.93 2.19
C GLU A 6 -0.69 -13.51 3.26
N ALA A 7 -1.94 -13.99 3.12
CA ALA A 7 -2.99 -13.65 4.07
C ALA A 7 -2.59 -14.09 5.50
N GLY A 8 -2.84 -13.22 6.49
CA GLY A 8 -2.45 -13.47 7.88
C GLY A 8 -1.00 -13.11 8.23
N GLN A 9 -0.15 -12.85 7.23
CA GLN A 9 1.22 -12.40 7.44
C GLN A 9 1.32 -10.87 7.40
N PHE A 10 2.26 -10.34 8.17
CA PHE A 10 2.59 -8.93 8.18
C PHE A 10 4.08 -8.74 7.92
N VAL A 11 4.42 -7.72 7.14
CA VAL A 11 5.82 -7.40 6.81
C VAL A 11 6.27 -6.22 7.67
N PRO A 12 7.18 -6.43 8.63
CA PRO A 12 7.70 -5.33 9.44
C PRO A 12 8.65 -4.45 8.61
N PHE A 13 8.50 -3.15 8.77
CA PHE A 13 9.40 -2.16 8.19
C PHE A 13 9.50 -0.95 9.11
N GLN A 14 10.61 -0.24 9.01
CA GLN A 14 10.93 0.90 9.85
C GLN A 14 10.95 2.17 9.01
N ILE A 15 10.37 3.25 9.54
CA ILE A 15 10.48 4.62 9.05
C ILE A 15 11.06 5.45 10.20
N GLY A 16 12.30 5.94 10.05
CA GLY A 16 12.98 6.62 11.15
C GLY A 16 13.12 5.69 12.36
N ASP A 17 12.52 6.06 13.49
CA ASP A 17 12.50 5.25 14.73
C ASP A 17 11.16 4.53 14.98
N VAL A 18 10.26 4.53 13.99
CA VAL A 18 8.92 3.94 14.08
C VAL A 18 8.84 2.65 13.28
N VAL A 19 8.37 1.59 13.90
CA VAL A 19 8.12 0.31 13.24
C VAL A 19 6.64 0.18 12.87
N LEU A 20 6.38 -0.15 11.62
CA LEU A 20 5.04 -0.46 11.10
C LEU A 20 5.03 -1.87 10.53
N SER A 21 3.85 -2.48 10.52
CA SER A 21 3.66 -3.79 9.90
C SER A 21 2.74 -3.65 8.69
N GLY A 22 3.30 -3.80 7.49
CA GLY A 22 2.53 -3.80 6.26
C GLY A 22 1.67 -5.06 6.16
N SER A 23 0.41 -4.89 5.77
CA SER A 23 -0.60 -5.95 5.86
C SER A 23 -1.12 -6.37 4.49
N HIS A 24 -1.84 -5.48 3.80
CA HIS A 24 -2.56 -5.82 2.58
C HIS A 24 -2.60 -4.66 1.58
N PRO A 25 -2.57 -4.96 0.26
CA PRO A 25 -2.78 -3.94 -0.76
C PRO A 25 -4.19 -3.37 -0.60
N CYS A 26 -4.28 -2.04 -0.47
CA CYS A 26 -5.52 -1.42 -0.05
C CYS A 26 -6.50 -1.28 -1.23
N GLN A 27 -7.73 -1.75 -1.03
CA GLN A 27 -8.80 -1.59 -2.02
C GLN A 27 -9.14 -0.11 -2.21
N ARG A 28 -9.49 0.27 -3.43
CA ARG A 28 -9.88 1.64 -3.74
C ARG A 28 -11.36 1.73 -4.04
N CYS A 29 -11.96 2.80 -3.51
CA CYS A 29 -13.30 3.23 -3.84
C CYS A 29 -13.27 4.12 -5.09
N VAL A 30 -14.40 4.76 -5.41
CA VAL A 30 -14.52 5.67 -6.56
C VAL A 30 -13.79 7.01 -6.38
N VAL A 31 -13.42 7.40 -5.16
CA VAL A 31 -12.82 8.73 -4.89
C VAL A 31 -11.61 9.06 -5.78
N PRO A 32 -10.63 8.16 -6.03
CA PRO A 32 -9.50 8.44 -6.91
C PRO A 32 -9.85 8.64 -8.39
N THR A 33 -11.10 8.37 -8.80
CA THR A 33 -11.53 8.59 -10.19
C THR A 33 -11.93 10.03 -10.47
N GLN A 34 -11.70 10.95 -9.52
CA GLN A 34 -12.10 12.35 -9.58
C GLN A 34 -10.90 13.26 -9.36
N ASP A 35 -10.94 14.43 -9.99
CA ASP A 35 -10.01 15.51 -9.70
C ASP A 35 -10.11 15.92 -8.24
N SER A 36 -8.98 15.94 -7.53
CA SER A 36 -8.95 16.21 -6.09
C SER A 36 -9.31 17.66 -5.72
N VAL A 37 -9.29 18.58 -6.70
CA VAL A 37 -9.59 20.00 -6.49
C VAL A 37 -10.98 20.35 -7.03
N ARG A 38 -11.30 19.91 -8.24
CA ARG A 38 -12.57 20.26 -8.94
C ARG A 38 -13.69 19.25 -8.72
N GLY A 39 -13.36 17.99 -8.39
CA GLY A 39 -14.32 16.89 -8.30
C GLY A 39 -14.75 16.31 -9.66
N ASP A 40 -14.22 16.84 -10.77
CA ASP A 40 -14.51 16.35 -12.11
C ASP A 40 -14.07 14.89 -12.28
N ARG A 41 -14.92 14.05 -12.85
CA ARG A 41 -14.59 12.64 -13.07
C ARG A 41 -13.61 12.49 -14.23
N TYR A 42 -12.60 11.66 -14.03
CA TYR A 42 -11.74 11.17 -15.09
C TYR A 42 -12.39 9.95 -15.78
N PRO A 43 -12.86 10.07 -17.04
CA PRO A 43 -13.47 8.95 -17.73
C PRO A 43 -12.47 7.79 -17.86
N ASN A 44 -12.95 6.55 -17.70
CA ASN A 44 -12.14 5.33 -17.82
C ASN A 44 -10.94 5.21 -16.86
N PHE A 45 -10.86 6.02 -15.79
CA PHE A 45 -9.73 5.98 -14.86
C PHE A 45 -9.47 4.58 -14.30
N GLN A 46 -10.51 3.96 -13.72
CA GLN A 46 -10.39 2.63 -13.13
C GLN A 46 -9.98 1.57 -14.16
N LYS A 47 -10.55 1.63 -15.38
CA LYS A 47 -10.20 0.71 -16.47
C LYS A 47 -8.73 0.85 -16.85
N THR A 48 -8.27 2.07 -17.05
CA THR A 48 -6.87 2.39 -17.40
C THR A 48 -5.93 1.94 -16.29
N PHE A 49 -6.26 2.24 -15.03
CA PHE A 49 -5.47 1.84 -13.87
C PHE A 49 -5.32 0.31 -13.78
N VAL A 50 -6.41 -0.43 -13.94
CA VAL A 50 -6.41 -1.90 -13.85
C VAL A 50 -5.53 -2.52 -14.94
N ILE A 51 -5.68 -2.06 -16.19
CA ILE A 51 -4.87 -2.53 -17.32
C ILE A 51 -3.39 -2.28 -17.05
N LYS A 52 -3.03 -1.02 -16.74
CA LYS A 52 -1.64 -0.65 -16.46
C LYS A 52 -1.07 -1.41 -15.28
N ARG A 53 -1.85 -1.61 -14.21
CA ARG A 53 -1.41 -2.39 -13.05
C ARG A 53 -1.13 -3.85 -13.42
N GLN A 54 -1.94 -4.47 -14.27
CA GLN A 54 -1.70 -5.85 -14.70
C GLN A 54 -0.44 -5.95 -15.57
N GLU A 55 -0.23 -4.99 -16.48
CA GLU A 55 0.96 -4.90 -17.32
C GLU A 55 2.25 -4.71 -16.52
N THR A 56 2.20 -3.94 -15.42
CA THR A 56 3.38 -3.57 -14.64
C THR A 56 3.45 -4.24 -13.27
N LEU A 57 2.69 -5.31 -13.04
CA LEU A 57 2.68 -5.98 -11.73
C LEU A 57 4.04 -6.68 -11.50
N PRO A 58 4.78 -6.36 -10.44
CA PRO A 58 6.06 -7.03 -10.20
C PRO A 58 5.89 -8.52 -9.94
N GLU A 59 6.83 -9.34 -10.42
CA GLU A 59 6.81 -10.81 -10.30
C GLU A 59 6.79 -11.29 -8.83
N TRP A 60 7.44 -10.55 -7.93
CA TRP A 60 7.44 -10.87 -6.49
C TRP A 60 6.09 -10.64 -5.79
N THR A 61 5.10 -10.07 -6.48
CA THR A 61 3.81 -9.74 -5.87
C THR A 61 3.02 -10.99 -5.52
N VAL A 62 2.51 -11.07 -4.28
CA VAL A 62 1.56 -12.11 -3.87
C VAL A 62 0.20 -11.87 -4.57
N ARG A 63 0.07 -12.37 -5.81
CA ARG A 63 -1.07 -12.09 -6.71
C ARG A 63 -2.41 -12.54 -6.14
N GLN A 64 -2.42 -13.57 -5.28
CA GLN A 64 -3.60 -14.05 -4.56
C GLN A 64 -4.26 -12.98 -3.68
N ARG A 65 -3.53 -11.92 -3.31
CA ARG A 65 -4.06 -10.77 -2.54
C ARG A 65 -4.91 -9.82 -3.38
N PHE A 66 -5.03 -10.07 -4.69
CA PHE A 66 -5.79 -9.26 -5.65
C PHE A 66 -6.95 -10.07 -6.23
N ASN A 67 -8.12 -10.00 -5.58
CA ASN A 67 -9.39 -10.42 -6.20
C ASN A 67 -9.81 -9.50 -7.36
N HIS A 68 -9.24 -8.29 -7.41
CA HIS A 68 -9.20 -7.39 -8.56
C HIS A 68 -7.95 -6.50 -8.44
N PHE A 69 -7.54 -5.87 -9.55
CA PHE A 69 -6.30 -5.08 -9.60
C PHE A 69 -6.47 -3.60 -9.24
N TYR A 70 -7.70 -3.14 -8.98
CA TYR A 70 -7.96 -1.79 -8.48
C TYR A 70 -7.66 -1.65 -6.96
N ARG A 71 -6.38 -1.81 -6.63
CA ARG A 71 -5.83 -1.65 -5.29
C ARG A 71 -4.59 -0.76 -5.38
N LEU A 72 -4.36 0.11 -4.40
CA LEU A 72 -3.21 1.00 -4.38
C LEU A 72 -2.74 1.18 -2.92
N THR A 73 -1.46 1.46 -2.71
CA THR A 73 -0.81 1.52 -1.37
C THR A 73 -0.96 0.23 -0.55
N VAL A 74 -0.29 0.22 0.61
CA VAL A 74 -0.38 -0.84 1.61
C VAL A 74 -1.13 -0.30 2.83
N ASN A 75 -2.02 -1.11 3.40
CA ASN A 75 -2.57 -0.87 4.74
C ASN A 75 -1.56 -1.34 5.77
N THR A 76 -1.30 -0.54 6.80
CA THR A 76 -0.34 -0.85 7.86
C THR A 76 -1.03 -1.07 9.19
N LYS A 77 -0.34 -1.77 10.09
CA LYS A 77 -0.67 -1.84 11.51
C LYS A 77 0.44 -1.14 12.31
N VAL A 78 0.04 -0.57 13.43
CA VAL A 78 0.92 0.03 14.44
C VAL A 78 0.66 -0.70 15.75
N THR A 79 1.72 -1.12 16.44
CA THR A 79 1.59 -1.72 17.78
C THR A 79 1.46 -0.62 18.83
N ALA A 80 0.97 -0.97 20.03
CA ALA A 80 0.82 -0.01 21.12
C ALA A 80 2.15 0.66 21.52
N SER A 81 3.29 -0.03 21.39
CA SER A 81 4.62 0.51 21.68
C SER A 81 5.09 1.58 20.69
N GLU A 82 4.50 1.60 19.49
CA GLU A 82 4.86 2.51 18.40
C GLU A 82 3.89 3.69 18.30
N ALA A 83 2.72 3.59 18.92
CA ALA A 83 1.71 4.64 18.93
C ALA A 83 2.22 5.90 19.65
N GLY A 84 2.00 7.07 19.05
CA GLY A 84 2.45 8.36 19.59
C GLY A 84 3.88 8.75 19.19
N LYS A 85 4.65 7.85 18.58
CA LYS A 85 5.93 8.22 17.96
C LYS A 85 5.71 9.09 16.72
N THR A 86 6.74 9.87 16.36
CA THR A 86 6.70 10.79 15.22
C THR A 86 7.52 10.23 14.05
N ILE A 87 6.97 10.34 12.84
CA ILE A 87 7.70 10.18 11.58
C ILE A 87 7.87 11.56 10.93
N GLN A 88 8.99 11.78 10.25
CA GLN A 88 9.34 13.06 9.63
C GLN A 88 9.70 12.91 8.14
N VAL A 89 9.55 14.00 7.39
CA VAL A 89 9.99 14.04 5.99
C VAL A 89 11.51 13.86 5.97
N GLY A 90 11.96 12.91 5.15
CA GLY A 90 13.38 12.56 5.03
C GLY A 90 13.78 11.32 5.85
N ASP A 91 12.89 10.80 6.69
CA ASP A 91 13.13 9.56 7.42
C ASP A 91 13.42 8.39 6.47
N LYS A 92 14.49 7.66 6.78
CA LYS A 92 14.90 6.49 6.00
C LYS A 92 13.91 5.35 6.21
N ILE A 93 13.63 4.63 5.13
CA ILE A 93 12.77 3.45 5.14
C ILE A 93 13.64 2.20 5.03
N LYS A 94 13.41 1.21 5.89
CA LYS A 94 14.12 -0.07 5.87
C LYS A 94 13.13 -1.23 6.04
N LEU A 95 13.27 -2.25 5.21
CA LEU A 95 12.64 -3.54 5.49
C LEU A 95 13.35 -4.18 6.68
N LEU A 96 12.56 -4.73 7.60
CA LEU A 96 13.10 -5.53 8.69
C LEU A 96 13.01 -7.00 8.28
N SER A 97 14.10 -7.75 8.48
CA SER A 97 14.08 -9.18 8.23
C SER A 97 13.01 -9.83 9.13
N PRO A 98 12.28 -10.85 8.64
CA PRO A 98 11.46 -11.67 9.50
C PRO A 98 12.36 -12.28 10.59
N SER A 99 11.95 -12.14 11.86
CA SER A 99 12.54 -12.87 12.99
C SER A 99 12.16 -14.33 12.94
#